data_AF-A0AAU5WBN3-F1
#
_entry.id   AF-A0AAU5WBN3-F1
#
_cell.length_a   1.000
_cell.length_b   1.000
_cell.length_c   1.000
_cell.angle_alpha   90.00
_cell.angle_beta   90.00
_cell.angle_gamma   90.00
#
_symmetry.space_group_name_H-M   'P 1'
#
loop_
_entity.id
_entity.type
_entity.pdbx_description
1 polymer ?
#
loop_
_entity_poly.entity_id
_entity_poly.type
_entity_poly.pdbx_seq_one_letter_code
_entity_poly.pdbx_strand_id
1 'polypeptide(L)' 'MTEQEPILSDGVIIEFVDGKDVPVQHKDFGERAVVMRDAKNPEGPILYFTEAEWDAFIAGVKDGEFDDLLEEEPAE' A
#
# COMPACT_ATOMS: atom_id res chain seq x y z
N MET A 1 -6.60 -6.11 30.46
CA MET A 1 -7.03 -4.80 29.94
C MET A 1 -5.99 -4.35 28.92
N THR A 2 -6.29 -4.63 27.67
CA THR A 2 -5.94 -3.88 26.45
C THR A 2 -6.73 -4.62 25.39
N GLU A 3 -7.98 -4.21 25.22
CA GLU A 3 -8.73 -4.54 24.02
C GLU A 3 -7.95 -3.84 22.89
N GLN A 4 -7.08 -4.59 22.20
CA GLN A 4 -6.61 -4.13 20.89
C GLN A 4 -7.88 -4.00 20.06
N GLU A 5 -8.17 -2.78 19.58
CA GLU A 5 -9.23 -2.54 18.62
C GLU A 5 -9.15 -3.62 17.53
N PRO A 6 -10.29 -4.14 17.03
CA PRO A 6 -10.27 -5.14 15.98
C PRO A 6 -9.53 -4.53 14.80
N ILE A 7 -8.25 -4.91 14.66
CA ILE A 7 -7.41 -4.57 13.52
C ILE A 7 -8.26 -4.90 12.32
N LEU A 8 -8.63 -3.88 11.54
CA LEU A 8 -9.53 -3.98 10.39
C LEU A 8 -9.11 -5.21 9.59
N SER A 9 -9.82 -6.31 9.75
CA SER A 9 -9.39 -7.57 9.17
C SER A 9 -9.46 -7.49 7.66
N ASP A 10 -10.13 -6.51 7.07
CA ASP A 10 -10.29 -6.34 5.61
C ASP A 10 -9.46 -5.18 5.03
N GLY A 11 -8.43 -4.70 5.73
CA GLY A 11 -7.66 -3.51 5.34
C GLY A 11 -6.25 -3.76 4.79
N VAL A 12 -5.54 -2.65 4.56
CA VAL A 12 -4.09 -2.63 4.34
C VAL A 12 -3.39 -1.93 5.51
N ILE A 13 -2.21 -2.40 5.85
CA ILE A 13 -1.29 -1.72 6.79
C ILE A 13 -0.36 -0.85 5.95
N ILE A 14 -0.25 0.43 6.31
CA ILE A 14 0.67 1.38 5.70
C ILE A 14 1.70 1.81 6.75
N GLU A 15 2.97 1.69 6.41
CA GLU A 15 4.09 2.10 7.26
C GLU A 15 5.12 2.92 6.49
N PHE A 16 5.84 3.78 7.23
CA PHE A 16 6.99 4.50 6.72
C PHE A 16 8.25 3.88 7.32
N VAL A 17 9.20 3.52 6.46
CA VAL A 17 10.50 2.98 6.86
C VAL A 17 11.62 3.81 6.25
N ASP A 18 12.81 3.74 6.84
CA ASP A 18 14.00 4.35 6.24
C ASP A 18 14.29 3.68 4.89
N GLY A 19 14.57 4.47 3.85
CA GLY A 19 14.84 3.95 2.51
C GLY A 19 16.01 2.96 2.48
N LYS A 20 16.98 3.09 3.39
CA LYS A 20 18.12 2.17 3.51
C LYS A 20 17.76 0.79 4.06
N ASP A 21 16.61 0.68 4.74
CA ASP A 21 16.16 -0.55 5.39
C ASP A 21 15.24 -1.39 4.47
N VAL A 22 14.99 -0.90 3.25
CA VAL A 22 14.18 -1.61 2.24
C VAL A 22 14.99 -2.77 1.61
N PRO A 23 14.48 -4.02 1.61
CA PRO A 23 15.24 -5.19 1.16
C PRO A 23 15.25 -5.41 -0.37
N VAL A 24 14.75 -4.45 -1.16
CA VAL A 24 14.71 -4.53 -2.62
C VAL A 24 15.58 -3.45 -3.26
N GLN A 25 16.26 -3.78 -4.37
CA GLN A 25 17.34 -2.94 -4.93
C GLN A 25 17.01 -2.32 -6.30
N HIS A 26 15.79 -2.51 -6.82
CA HIS A 26 15.42 -2.04 -8.16
C HIS A 26 14.85 -0.61 -8.18
N LYS A 27 14.85 0.09 -7.03
CA LYS A 27 14.38 1.47 -6.87
C LYS A 27 15.36 2.22 -5.96
N ASP A 28 15.44 3.53 -6.16
CA ASP A 28 16.08 4.44 -5.22
C ASP A 28 14.98 5.02 -4.30
N PHE A 29 14.98 4.62 -3.03
CA PHE A 29 13.98 5.04 -2.06
C PHE A 29 14.30 6.37 -1.37
N GLY A 30 15.50 6.94 -1.57
CA GLY A 30 15.91 8.14 -0.83
C GLY A 30 15.89 7.92 0.68
N GLU A 31 15.40 8.91 1.43
CA GLU A 31 15.37 8.88 2.89
C GLU A 31 14.26 7.97 3.45
N ARG A 32 13.16 7.80 2.72
CA ARG A 32 11.95 7.15 3.23
C ARG A 32 11.20 6.37 2.16
N ALA A 33 10.72 5.19 2.53
CA ALA A 33 9.82 4.40 1.71
C ALA A 33 8.44 4.27 2.36
N VAL A 34 7.40 4.13 1.53
CA VAL A 34 6.06 3.75 1.98
C VAL A 34 5.87 2.26 1.73
N VAL A 35 5.47 1.55 2.77
CA VAL A 35 5.29 0.10 2.78
C VAL A 35 3.82 -0.22 2.93
N MET A 36 3.28 -1.02 2.03
CA MET A 36 1.89 -1.47 2.07
C MET A 36 1.83 -3.00 2.12
N ARG A 37 1.02 -3.54 3.04
CA ARG A 37 0.77 -4.99 3.20
C ARG A 37 -0.68 -5.27 3.55
N ASP A 38 -1.16 -6.46 3.18
CA ASP A 38 -2.49 -6.95 3.53
C ASP A 38 -2.61 -7.15 5.06
N ALA A 39 -3.63 -6.58 5.69
CA ALA A 39 -3.88 -6.76 7.12
C ALA A 39 -4.29 -8.20 7.48
N LYS A 40 -4.91 -8.96 6.55
CA LYS A 40 -5.24 -10.38 6.73
C LYS A 40 -4.02 -11.27 6.70
N ASN A 41 -3.03 -10.87 5.92
CA ASN A 41 -1.82 -11.63 5.70
C ASN A 41 -0.58 -10.72 5.80
N PRO A 42 -0.22 -10.24 7.01
CA PRO A 42 0.89 -9.31 7.18
C PRO A 42 2.25 -9.85 6.74
N GLU A 43 2.40 -11.18 6.75
CA GLU A 43 3.59 -11.91 6.29
C GLU A 43 3.57 -12.21 4.78
N GLY A 44 2.52 -11.78 4.08
CA GLY A 44 2.35 -11.92 2.64
C GLY A 44 3.24 -10.97 1.84
N PRO A 45 2.99 -10.83 0.53
CA PRO A 45 3.73 -9.90 -0.32
C PRO A 45 3.66 -8.46 0.20
N ILE A 46 4.81 -7.79 0.15
CA ILE A 46 4.96 -6.40 0.58
C ILE A 46 5.20 -5.53 -0.65
N LEU A 47 4.46 -4.43 -0.74
CA LEU A 47 4.66 -3.40 -1.77
C LEU A 47 5.49 -2.26 -1.18
N TYR A 48 6.54 -1.86 -1.89
CA TYR A 48 7.43 -0.76 -1.52
C TYR A 48 7.30 0.35 -2.57
N PHE A 49 6.96 1.55 -2.11
CA PHE A 49 6.85 2.75 -2.92
C PHE A 49 7.95 3.73 -2.52
N THR A 50 8.55 4.38 -3.52
CA THR A 50 9.26 5.64 -3.28
C THR A 50 8.24 6.72 -2.89
N GLU A 51 8.69 7.81 -2.28
CA GLU A 51 7.77 8.93 -1.96
C GLU A 51 7.10 9.48 -3.23
N ALA A 52 7.85 9.58 -4.33
CA ALA A 52 7.33 10.06 -5.61
C ALA A 52 6.28 9.12 -6.21
N GLU A 53 6.49 7.80 -6.13
CA GLU A 53 5.49 6.82 -6.57
C GLU A 53 4.23 6.86 -5.71
N TRP A 54 4.38 7.07 -4.39
CA TRP A 54 3.25 7.20 -3.49
C TRP A 54 2.42 8.46 -3.77
N ASP A 55 3.07 9.60 -3.99
CA ASP A 55 2.41 10.84 -4.38
C ASP A 55 1.65 10.68 -5.70
N ALA A 56 2.26 10.01 -6.69
CA ALA A 56 1.63 9.70 -7.96
C ALA A 56 0.41 8.78 -7.79
N PHE A 57 0.53 7.72 -6.98
CA PHE A 57 -0.57 6.82 -6.66
C PHE A 57 -1.76 7.58 -6.05
N ILE A 58 -1.51 8.43 -5.05
CA ILE A 58 -2.57 9.23 -4.40
C ILE A 58 -3.17 10.26 -5.37
N ALA A 59 -2.38 10.84 -6.26
CA ALA A 59 -2.89 11.73 -7.30
C ALA A 59 -3.83 10.98 -8.26
N GLY A 60 -3.43 9.80 -8.75
CA GLY A 60 -4.25 8.96 -9.62
C GLY A 60 -5.57 8.54 -8.97
N VAL A 61 -5.52 8.12 -7.69
CA VAL A 61 -6.74 7.81 -6.91
C VAL A 61 -7.69 9.02 -6.83
N LYS A 62 -7.16 10.23 -6.65
CA LYS A 62 -7.99 11.45 -6.59
C LYS A 62 -8.55 11.87 -7.95
N ASP A 63 -7.86 11.52 -9.04
CA ASP A 63 -8.29 11.82 -10.40
C ASP A 63 -9.29 10.79 -10.94
N GLY A 64 -9.53 9.70 -10.21
CA GLY A 64 -10.44 8.62 -10.62
C GLY A 64 -9.81 7.67 -11.64
N GLU A 65 -8.47 7.59 -11.71
CA GLU A 65 -7.76 6.71 -12.66
C GLU A 65 -8.08 5.21 -12.49
N PHE A 66 -8.73 4.83 -11.38
CA PHE A 66 -9.07 3.45 -11.03
C PHE A 66 -10.58 3.19 -10.95
N ASP A 67 -11.43 4.15 -11.34
CA ASP A 67 -12.88 4.01 -11.22
C ASP A 67 -13.43 2.91 -12.16
N ASP A 68 -12.76 2.64 -13.28
CA ASP A 68 -13.11 1.57 -14.22
C ASP A 68 -12.88 0.16 -13.64
N LEU A 69 -12.01 0.02 -12.62
CA LEU A 69 -11.84 -1.24 -11.88
C LEU A 69 -13.07 -1.62 -11.06
N LEU A 70 -14.03 -0.70 -10.88
CA LEU A 70 -15.30 -0.97 -10.21
C LEU A 70 -16.36 -1.56 -11.14
N GLU A 71 -16.15 -1.53 -12.46
CA GLU A 71 -17.16 -1.92 -13.46
C GLU A 71 -17.13 -3.42 -13.85
N GLU A 72 -16.64 -4.32 -12.99
CA GLU A 72 -16.77 -5.77 -13.23
C GLU A 72 -18.17 -6.30 -12.83
N GLU A 73 -19.18 -6.03 -13.66
CA GLU A 73 -20.37 -6.88 -13.75
C GLU A 73 -20.07 -7.99 -14.78
N PRO A 74 -20.05 -9.29 -14.42
CA PRO A 74 -19.89 -10.34 -15.41
C PRO A 74 -21.09 -10.31 -16.37
N ALA A 75 -20.83 -10.40 -17.67
CA ALA A 75 -21.87 -10.71 -18.65
C ALA A 75 -22.55 -12.03 -18.24
N GLU A 76 -23.87 -11.98 -18.03
CA GLU A 76 -24.72 -13.10 -17.58
C GLU A 76 -24.51 -14.42 -18.34
#